data_AF-A0A7W0WUX0-F1
#
_entry.id   AF-A0A7W0WUX0-F1
#
_cell.length_a   1.000
_cell.length_b   1.000
_cell.length_c   1.000
_cell.angle_alpha   90.00
_cell.angle_beta   90.00
_cell.angle_gamma   90.00
#
_symmetry.space_group_name_H-M   'P 1'
#
loop_
_entity.id
_entity.type
_entity.pdbx_description
1 polymer ?
#
loop_
_entity_poly.entity_id
_entity_poly.type
_entity_poly.pdbx_seq_one_letter_code
_entity_poly.pdbx_strand_id
1 'polypeptide(L)'
;MEILFALVLIAAGILGASSLIVAKKPNAARIIDSLLPFQALIGAGALVLAIINLLRWGPLALLETTKATPFMGAAMLGGVLAGILLGFMFAIPLMGRLGAGQQRAAELAENLAPWQMLIGLVAAAAGVLLLLFRSGILPPNFPNNFGF
;
A
#
# COMPACT_ATOMS: atom_id res chain seq x y z
N MET A 1 6.44 0.41 14.23
CA MET A 1 5.20 0.41 13.42
C MET A 1 5.51 0.41 11.93
N GLU A 2 6.63 0.99 11.48
CA GLU A 2 7.00 1.06 10.07
C GLU A 2 7.23 -0.32 9.42
N ILE A 3 7.85 -1.27 10.12
CA ILE A 3 8.08 -2.63 9.59
C ILE A 3 6.75 -3.34 9.32
N LEU A 4 5.81 -3.25 10.27
CA LEU A 4 4.47 -3.82 10.12
C LEU A 4 3.76 -3.17 8.92
N PHE A 5 3.83 -1.84 8.81
CA PHE A 5 3.25 -1.11 7.68
C PHE A 5 3.86 -1.55 6.36
N ALA A 6 5.19 -1.63 6.26
CA ALA A 6 5.87 -2.04 5.05
C ALA A 6 5.52 -3.48 4.63
N LEU A 7 5.44 -4.42 5.58
CA LEU A 7 5.02 -5.79 5.31
C LEU A 7 3.58 -5.86 4.80
N VAL A 8 2.66 -5.14 5.45
CA VAL A 8 1.25 -5.07 5.03
C VAL A 8 1.13 -4.40 3.66
N LEU A 9 1.94 -3.37 3.39
CA LEU A 9 1.98 -2.68 2.11
C LEU A 9 2.49 -3.57 0.98
N ILE A 10 3.50 -4.40 1.25
CA ILE A 10 4.00 -5.41 0.31
C ILE A 10 2.91 -6.45 0.04
N ALA A 11 2.26 -6.97 1.07
CA ALA A 11 1.17 -7.94 0.92
C ALA A 11 0.00 -7.34 0.09
N ALA A 12 -0.41 -6.12 0.42
CA ALA A 12 -1.44 -5.39 -0.33
C ALA A 12 -1.01 -5.13 -1.77
N GLY A 13 0.26 -4.79 -1.99
CA GLY A 13 0.83 -4.55 -3.31
C GLY A 13 0.88 -5.80 -4.18
N ILE A 14 1.28 -6.94 -3.60
CA ILE A 14 1.26 -8.26 -4.27
C ILE A 14 -0.16 -8.63 -4.67
N LEU A 15 -1.15 -8.40 -3.81
CA LEU A 15 -2.56 -8.64 -4.13
C LEU A 15 -3.08 -7.68 -5.21
N GLY A 16 -2.71 -6.40 -5.15
CA GLY A 16 -3.08 -5.40 -6.15
C GLY A 16 -2.47 -5.65 -7.53
N ALA A 17 -1.23 -6.13 -7.58
CA ALA A 17 -0.51 -6.48 -8.79
C ALA A 17 -0.61 -7.98 -9.15
N SER A 18 -1.52 -8.72 -8.52
CA SER A 18 -1.67 -10.17 -8.67
C SER A 18 -1.84 -10.60 -10.12
N SER A 19 -2.64 -9.89 -10.91
CA SER A 19 -2.86 -10.17 -12.32
C SER A 19 -1.57 -10.17 -13.14
N LEU A 20 -0.65 -9.23 -12.89
CA LEU A 20 0.66 -9.17 -13.54
C LEU A 20 1.58 -10.30 -13.06
N ILE A 21 1.58 -10.56 -11.75
CA ILE A 21 2.43 -11.56 -11.12
C ILE A 21 2.05 -12.95 -11.63
N VAL A 22 0.76 -13.26 -11.67
CA VAL A 22 0.24 -14.54 -12.21
C VAL A 22 0.53 -14.67 -13.70
N ALA A 23 0.38 -13.60 -14.48
CA ALA A 23 0.70 -13.60 -15.91
C ALA A 23 2.18 -13.92 -16.19
N LYS A 24 3.11 -13.44 -15.35
CA LYS A 24 4.55 -13.72 -15.50
C LYS A 24 5.02 -14.99 -14.80
N LYS A 25 4.39 -15.35 -13.68
CA LYS A 25 4.73 -16.51 -12.84
C LYS A 25 3.44 -17.23 -12.42
N PRO A 26 2.93 -18.15 -13.25
CA PRO A 26 1.70 -18.88 -12.94
C PRO A 26 1.81 -19.69 -11.64
N ASN A 27 3.02 -20.14 -11.26
CA ASN A 27 3.25 -20.82 -9.98
C ASN A 27 2.89 -19.98 -8.75
N ALA A 28 2.90 -18.64 -8.86
CA ALA A 28 2.53 -17.74 -7.77
C ALA A 28 1.01 -17.62 -7.57
N ALA A 29 0.19 -18.05 -8.56
CA ALA A 29 -1.26 -18.00 -8.48
C ALA A 29 -1.78 -18.73 -7.26
N ARG A 30 -1.30 -19.95 -7.00
CA ARG A 30 -1.73 -20.75 -5.84
C ARG A 30 -1.50 -20.05 -4.50
N ILE A 31 -0.41 -19.28 -4.38
CA ILE A 31 -0.10 -18.53 -3.16
C ILE A 31 -1.00 -17.30 -3.06
N ILE A 32 -1.18 -16.56 -4.17
CA ILE A 32 -2.06 -15.40 -4.23
C ILE A 32 -3.52 -15.78 -3.94
N ASP A 33 -3.98 -16.91 -4.47
CA ASP A 33 -5.32 -17.45 -4.24
C ASP A 33 -5.54 -17.82 -2.76
N SER A 34 -4.49 -18.23 -2.06
CA SER A 34 -4.56 -18.45 -0.61
C SER A 34 -4.64 -17.15 0.21
N LEU A 35 -4.23 -16.01 -0.38
CA LEU A 35 -4.27 -14.69 0.25
C LEU A 35 -5.57 -13.91 -0.06
N LEU A 36 -6.27 -14.25 -1.14
CA LEU A 36 -7.58 -13.68 -1.53
C LEU A 36 -8.61 -13.65 -0.38
N PRO A 37 -8.80 -14.70 0.43
CA PRO A 37 -9.72 -14.67 1.58
C PRO A 37 -9.35 -13.61 2.63
N PHE A 38 -8.05 -13.32 2.75
CA PHE A 38 -7.51 -12.32 3.68
C PHE A 38 -7.37 -10.94 3.03
N GLN A 39 -7.72 -10.76 1.76
CA GLN A 39 -7.55 -9.50 1.03
C GLN A 39 -8.23 -8.33 1.71
N ALA A 40 -9.45 -8.51 2.22
CA ALA A 40 -10.16 -7.47 2.97
C ALA A 40 -9.44 -7.10 4.28
N LEU A 41 -8.87 -8.09 4.99
CA LEU A 41 -8.10 -7.85 6.23
C LEU A 41 -6.76 -7.15 5.93
N ILE A 42 -6.07 -7.57 4.89
CA ILE A 42 -4.82 -6.94 4.41
C ILE A 42 -5.09 -5.50 3.98
N GLY A 43 -6.19 -5.28 3.25
CA GLY A 43 -6.62 -3.95 2.81
C GLY A 43 -7.00 -3.05 3.98
N ALA A 44 -7.80 -3.55 4.92
CA ALA A 44 -8.15 -2.81 6.13
C ALA A 44 -6.91 -2.47 6.97
N GLY A 45 -5.98 -3.42 7.12
CA GLY A 45 -4.69 -3.19 7.77
C GLY A 45 -3.86 -2.12 7.06
N ALA A 46 -3.78 -2.19 5.73
CA ALA A 46 -3.05 -1.20 4.91
C ALA A 46 -3.66 0.20 5.07
N LEU A 47 -4.99 0.31 5.03
CA LEU A 47 -5.71 1.57 5.19
C LEU A 47 -5.49 2.17 6.59
N VAL A 48 -5.72 1.39 7.65
CA VAL A 48 -5.59 1.85 9.04
C VAL A 48 -4.16 2.28 9.33
N LEU A 49 -3.16 1.46 8.93
CA LEU A 49 -1.76 1.80 9.14
C LEU A 49 -1.33 3.01 8.30
N ALA A 50 -1.83 3.16 7.07
CA ALA A 50 -1.54 4.33 6.25
C ALA A 50 -2.10 5.61 6.88
N ILE A 51 -3.33 5.57 7.40
CA ILE A 51 -3.96 6.70 8.11
C ILE A 51 -3.20 7.04 9.40
N ILE A 52 -2.83 6.04 10.20
CA ILE A 52 -2.05 6.25 11.43
C ILE A 52 -0.69 6.88 11.09
N ASN A 53 0.03 6.39 10.08
CA ASN A 53 1.31 6.98 9.67
C ASN A 53 1.14 8.40 9.13
N LEU A 54 0.08 8.67 8.37
CA LEU A 54 -0.24 10.00 7.86
C LEU A 54 -0.51 11.00 9.00
N LEU A 55 -1.25 10.59 10.03
CA LEU A 55 -1.52 11.40 11.23
C LEU A 55 -0.28 11.58 12.10
N ARG A 56 0.51 10.52 12.28
CA ARG A 56 1.70 10.52 13.16
C ARG A 56 2.83 11.38 12.61
N TRP A 57 3.09 11.29 11.30
CA TRP A 57 4.11 12.10 10.65
C TRP A 57 3.59 13.50 10.30
N GLY A 58 2.30 13.58 9.95
CA GLY A 58 1.68 14.80 9.47
C GLY A 58 1.87 14.98 7.96
N PRO A 59 0.83 15.46 7.24
CA PRO A 59 0.90 15.62 5.78
C PRO A 59 1.96 16.63 5.33
N LEU A 60 2.20 17.67 6.13
CA LEU A 60 3.23 18.67 5.87
C LEU A 60 4.64 18.09 5.98
N ALA A 61 4.92 17.30 7.01
CA ALA A 61 6.24 16.68 7.19
C ALA A 61 6.55 15.66 6.09
N LEU A 62 5.54 14.93 5.58
CA LEU A 62 5.69 14.05 4.43
C LEU A 62 6.08 14.80 3.15
N LEU A 63 5.45 15.96 2.91
CA LEU A 63 5.78 16.82 1.77
C LEU A 63 7.17 17.43 1.92
N GLU A 64 7.58 17.84 3.13
CA GLU A 64 8.92 18.35 3.41
C GLU A 64 10.00 17.28 3.26
N THR A 65 9.73 16.06 3.72
CA THR A 65 10.63 14.90 3.55
C THR A 65 10.82 14.56 2.07
N THR A 66 9.81 14.80 1.23
CA THR A 66 9.91 14.65 -0.23
C THR A 66 10.80 15.72 -0.87
N LYS A 67 10.89 16.91 -0.28
CA LYS A 67 11.80 17.97 -0.75
C LYS A 67 13.24 17.73 -0.29
N ALA A 68 13.43 17.29 0.95
CA ALA A 68 14.75 17.04 1.52
C ALA A 68 15.38 15.74 0.98
N THR A 69 14.59 14.67 0.90
CA THR A 69 15.01 13.33 0.46
C THR A 69 13.98 12.76 -0.51
N PRO A 70 14.03 13.13 -1.80
CA PRO A 70 12.99 12.79 -2.76
C PRO A 70 12.74 11.30 -2.88
N PHE A 71 13.77 10.47 -2.74
CA PHE A 71 13.64 9.01 -2.81
C PHE A 71 12.83 8.42 -1.64
N MET A 72 13.12 8.86 -0.41
CA MET A 72 12.44 8.41 0.81
C MET A 72 11.03 9.01 0.89
N GLY A 73 10.90 10.31 0.64
CA GLY A 73 9.61 10.98 0.67
C GLY A 73 8.65 10.43 -0.39
N ALA A 74 9.14 10.11 -1.59
CA ALA A 74 8.32 9.44 -2.61
C ALA A 74 7.89 8.02 -2.17
N ALA A 75 8.75 7.24 -1.52
CA ALA A 75 8.39 5.93 -0.99
C ALA A 75 7.36 6.03 0.16
N MET A 76 7.55 6.97 1.08
CA MET A 76 6.62 7.19 2.20
C MET A 76 5.27 7.70 1.70
N LEU A 77 5.27 8.75 0.89
CA LEU A 77 4.06 9.37 0.35
C LEU A 77 3.34 8.43 -0.62
N GLY A 78 4.08 7.83 -1.55
CA GLY A 78 3.55 6.83 -2.47
C GLY A 78 3.01 5.60 -1.73
N GLY A 79 3.69 5.15 -0.67
CA GLY A 79 3.23 4.03 0.14
C GLY A 79 1.98 4.33 0.95
N VAL A 80 1.88 5.51 1.57
CA VAL A 80 0.68 5.95 2.28
C VAL A 80 -0.50 6.08 1.31
N LEU A 81 -0.32 6.76 0.17
CA LEU A 81 -1.38 6.90 -0.83
C LEU A 81 -1.80 5.54 -1.40
N ALA A 82 -0.85 4.69 -1.77
CA ALA A 82 -1.16 3.37 -2.32
C ALA A 82 -1.82 2.46 -1.28
N GLY A 83 -1.42 2.54 -0.01
CA GLY A 83 -2.05 1.81 1.10
C GLY A 83 -3.50 2.25 1.34
N ILE A 84 -3.78 3.56 1.28
CA ILE A 84 -5.15 4.09 1.36
C ILE A 84 -5.99 3.61 0.19
N LEU A 85 -5.47 3.77 -1.04
CA LEU A 85 -6.20 3.41 -2.26
C LEU A 85 -6.48 1.90 -2.32
N LEU A 86 -5.47 1.05 -2.13
CA LEU A 86 -5.66 -0.41 -2.13
C LEU A 86 -6.55 -0.87 -0.98
N GLY A 87 -6.38 -0.28 0.21
CA GLY A 87 -7.21 -0.62 1.35
C GLY A 87 -8.68 -0.27 1.14
N PHE A 88 -8.95 0.88 0.53
CA PHE A 88 -10.29 1.26 0.11
C PHE A 88 -10.83 0.32 -0.98
N MET A 89 -10.04 0.02 -2.01
CA MET A 89 -10.40 -0.91 -3.08
C MET A 89 -10.77 -2.30 -2.55
N PHE A 90 -10.00 -2.82 -1.60
CA PHE A 90 -10.25 -4.13 -1.00
C PHE A 90 -11.46 -4.15 -0.07
N ALA A 91 -11.91 -2.97 0.40
CA ALA A 91 -13.15 -2.82 1.17
C ALA A 91 -14.41 -2.73 0.27
N ILE A 92 -14.28 -2.42 -1.02
CA ILE A 92 -15.42 -2.31 -1.96
C ILE A 92 -16.30 -3.58 -2.01
N PRO A 93 -15.74 -4.80 -2.14
CA PRO A 93 -16.54 -6.02 -2.15
C PRO A 93 -17.33 -6.23 -0.84
N LEU A 94 -16.79 -5.74 0.29
CA LEU A 94 -17.46 -5.81 1.59
C LEU A 94 -18.66 -4.85 1.64
N MET A 95 -18.52 -3.62 1.11
CA MET A 95 -19.62 -2.66 0.99
C MET A 95 -20.75 -3.18 0.12
N GLY A 96 -20.42 -3.83 -1.01
CA GLY A 96 -21.41 -4.46 -1.89
C GLY A 96 -22.22 -5.57 -1.20
N ARG A 97 -21.60 -6.33 -0.29
CA ARG A 97 -22.29 -7.37 0.51
C ARG A 97 -23.20 -6.80 1.59
N LEU A 98 -22.93 -5.59 2.09
CA LEU A 98 -23.73 -4.94 3.13
C LEU A 98 -24.93 -4.17 2.57
N GLY A 99 -25.17 -4.21 1.25
CA GLY A 99 -26.27 -3.52 0.57
C GLY A 99 -26.10 -1.99 0.50
N ALA A 100 -25.06 -1.44 1.11
CA ALA A 100 -24.77 -0.01 1.09
C ALA A 100 -24.04 0.37 -0.20
N GLY A 101 -24.74 1.03 -1.13
CA GLY A 101 -24.11 1.68 -2.28
C GLY A 101 -23.50 0.73 -3.30
N GLN A 102 -24.10 -0.45 -3.52
CA GLN A 102 -23.61 -1.48 -4.43
C GLN A 102 -23.35 -0.99 -5.87
N GLN A 103 -24.17 -0.06 -6.38
CA GLN A 103 -23.92 0.63 -7.66
C GLN A 103 -22.65 1.50 -7.62
N ARG A 104 -22.52 2.38 -6.63
CA ARG A 104 -21.31 3.22 -6.46
C ARG A 104 -20.06 2.39 -6.22
N ALA A 105 -20.19 1.29 -5.49
CA ALA A 105 -19.13 0.33 -5.25
C ALA A 105 -18.66 -0.32 -6.56
N ALA A 106 -19.60 -0.74 -7.42
CA ALA A 106 -19.29 -1.30 -8.73
C ALA A 106 -18.64 -0.27 -9.66
N GLU A 107 -19.17 0.96 -9.72
CA GLU A 107 -18.59 2.05 -10.51
C GLU A 107 -17.17 2.42 -10.04
N LEU A 108 -16.92 2.48 -8.73
CA LEU A 108 -15.59 2.73 -8.19
C LEU A 108 -14.63 1.58 -8.48
N ALA A 109 -15.08 0.32 -8.37
CA ALA A 109 -14.27 -0.84 -8.72
C ALA A 109 -13.88 -0.81 -10.20
N GLU A 110 -14.81 -0.49 -11.10
CA GLU A 110 -14.55 -0.43 -12.54
C GLU A 110 -13.56 0.67 -12.90
N ASN A 111 -13.73 1.87 -12.32
CA ASN A 111 -12.83 3.00 -12.55
C ASN A 111 -11.42 2.78 -11.98
N LEU A 112 -11.31 2.06 -10.85
CA LEU A 112 -10.04 1.81 -10.18
C LEU A 112 -9.34 0.53 -10.67
N ALA A 113 -10.06 -0.42 -11.26
CA ALA A 113 -9.53 -1.66 -11.82
C ALA A 113 -8.28 -1.47 -12.71
N PRO A 114 -8.26 -0.55 -13.70
CA PRO A 114 -7.07 -0.36 -14.54
C PRO A 114 -5.87 0.20 -13.75
N TRP A 115 -6.13 0.96 -12.70
CA TRP A 115 -5.09 1.54 -11.84
C TRP A 115 -4.65 0.58 -10.73
N GLN A 116 -5.44 -0.44 -10.39
CA GLN A 116 -5.16 -1.37 -9.29
C GLN A 116 -3.78 -2.00 -9.40
N MET A 117 -3.40 -2.42 -10.61
CA MET A 117 -2.09 -3.02 -10.86
C MET A 117 -0.97 -2.01 -10.61
N LEU A 118 -1.11 -0.77 -11.10
CA LEU A 118 -0.12 0.30 -10.92
C LEU A 118 0.02 0.68 -9.45
N ILE A 119 -1.10 0.86 -8.76
CA ILE A 119 -1.12 1.16 -7.32
C ILE A 119 -0.51 -0.02 -6.53
N GLY A 120 -0.81 -1.26 -6.93
CA GLY A 120 -0.22 -2.48 -6.37
C GLY A 120 1.30 -2.51 -6.49
N LEU A 121 1.83 -2.17 -7.67
CA LEU A 121 3.27 -2.06 -7.92
C LEU A 121 3.91 -0.94 -7.07
N VAL A 122 3.28 0.22 -6.98
CA VAL A 122 3.75 1.34 -6.15
C VAL A 122 3.77 0.94 -4.67
N ALA A 123 2.73 0.29 -4.17
CA ALA A 123 2.66 -0.23 -2.80
C ALA A 123 3.77 -1.24 -2.51
N ALA A 124 3.97 -2.21 -3.41
CA ALA A 124 5.01 -3.22 -3.26
C ALA A 124 6.42 -2.58 -3.27
N ALA A 125 6.69 -1.70 -4.24
CA ALA A 125 7.97 -1.01 -4.35
C ALA A 125 8.23 -0.10 -3.14
N ALA A 126 7.25 0.68 -2.71
CA ALA A 126 7.33 1.53 -1.53
C ALA A 126 7.59 0.71 -0.26
N GLY A 127 6.89 -0.41 -0.07
CA GLY A 127 7.07 -1.27 1.09
C GLY A 127 8.46 -1.92 1.12
N VAL A 128 8.97 -2.37 -0.02
CA VAL A 128 10.35 -2.89 -0.13
C VAL A 128 11.37 -1.79 0.18
N LEU A 129 11.20 -0.59 -0.38
CA LEU A 129 12.08 0.55 -0.11
C LEU A 129 12.09 0.91 1.37
N LEU A 130 10.93 1.01 2.00
CA LEU A 130 10.80 1.30 3.44
C LEU A 130 11.49 0.23 4.30
N LEU A 131 11.40 -1.05 3.94
CA LEU A 131 12.14 -2.13 4.61
C LEU A 131 13.65 -1.97 4.44
N LEU A 132 14.13 -1.67 3.24
CA LEU A 132 15.55 -1.48 2.96
C LEU A 132 16.13 -0.30 3.74
N PHE A 133 15.43 0.83 3.78
CA PHE A 133 15.81 1.98 4.61
C PHE A 133 15.86 1.61 6.09
N ARG A 134 14.85 0.88 6.59
CA ARG A 134 14.85 0.46 8.01
C ARG A 134 15.98 -0.50 8.34
N SER A 135 16.36 -1.37 7.40
CA SER A 135 17.47 -2.32 7.58
C SER A 135 18.87 -1.69 7.56
N GLY A 136 18.98 -0.37 7.33
CA GLY A 136 20.26 0.34 7.31
C GLY A 136 21.15 0.02 6.11
N ILE A 137 20.63 -0.69 5.11
CA ILE A 137 21.34 -1.06 3.88
C ILE A 137 21.50 0.16 2.95
N LEU A 138 20.56 1.12 3.01
CA LEU A 138 20.66 2.41 2.31
C LEU A 138 21.15 3.50 3.29
N PRO A 139 22.10 4.37 2.88
CA PRO A 139 22.70 5.33 3.79
C PRO A 139 21.65 6.28 4.39
N PRO A 140 21.71 6.55 5.71
CA PRO A 140 20.83 7.50 6.35
C PRO A 140 21.27 8.92 5.98
N ASN A 141 20.75 9.47 4.88
CA ASN A 141 20.92 10.89 4.56
C ASN A 141 19.97 11.75 5.42
N PHE A 142 19.95 11.57 6.75
CA PHE A 142 18.95 12.17 7.64
C PHE A 142 19.51 13.20 8.63
N PRO A 143 18.77 14.31 8.84
CA PRO A 143 18.80 15.07 10.09
C PRO A 143 18.02 14.35 11.19
N ASN A 144 18.58 14.33 12.40
CA ASN A 144 18.15 13.60 13.60
C ASN A 144 16.75 13.96 14.19
N ASN A 145 15.93 14.76 13.48
CA ASN A 145 14.64 15.25 13.99
C ASN A 145 13.46 14.29 13.77
N PHE A 146 13.63 13.27 12.95
CA PHE A 146 12.71 12.13 12.90
C PHE A 146 13.36 11.03 13.73
N GLY A 147 12.95 10.88 14.99
CA GLY A 147 13.52 9.88 15.89
C GLY A 147 13.45 8.47 15.28
N PHE A 148 14.58 8.02 14.74
CA PHE A 148 14.80 6.70 14.14
C PHE A 148 15.32 5.69 15.17
#